data_AF-A0A8D4Q890-F1
#
_entry.id   AF-A0A8D4Q890-F1
#
_cell.length_a   1.000
_cell.length_b   1.000
_cell.length_c   1.000
_cell.angle_alpha   90.00
_cell.angle_beta   90.00
_cell.angle_gamma   90.00
#
_symmetry.space_group_name_H-M   'P 1'
#
loop_
_entity.id
_entity.type
_entity.pdbx_description
1 polymer ?
#
loop_
_entity_poly.entity_id
_entity_poly.type
_entity_poly.pdbx_seq_one_letter_code
_entity_poly.pdbx_strand_id
1 'polypeptide(L)'
;MSFDELKKLSNYSPETRNINRFANDLDNVYKKMLNLTIRYEDDDVIERFVLFNHYRIHKQEQYLEISTSSNLKHILNSITNNFTKFELKEMTRLKSTYSKNMFRLLKQYKHTGYLKIHIDDFKNRLDIPKSYRMTDINKNVFKPIIIELDSIFNNLTINKIKAKKGRKIEWIEFTFDAEKRIHNKRQPQMSKIDKSRQYVRREKTPKWLEERSYEKQPQKDYDPQLEKEREDFLKQLELNWE
;
A
#
# COMPACT_ATOMS: atom_id res chain seq x y z
N MET A 1 -28.76 12.24 8.47
CA MET A 1 -27.76 13.29 8.82
C MET A 1 -28.27 14.64 8.34
N SER A 2 -28.18 15.69 9.13
CA SER A 2 -28.73 17.01 8.77
C SER A 2 -27.86 17.75 7.73
N PHE A 3 -28.46 18.70 7.01
CA PHE A 3 -27.75 19.51 6.02
C PHE A 3 -26.68 20.39 6.67
N ASP A 4 -26.95 20.93 7.85
CA ASP A 4 -25.98 21.80 8.55
C ASP A 4 -24.78 21.01 9.05
N GLU A 5 -25.00 19.82 9.57
CA GLU A 5 -23.92 18.91 9.95
C GLU A 5 -23.06 18.53 8.74
N LEU A 6 -23.70 18.16 7.63
CA LEU A 6 -23.02 17.87 6.37
C LEU A 6 -22.16 19.03 5.89
N LYS A 7 -22.72 20.24 5.82
CA LYS A 7 -22.00 21.44 5.37
C LYS A 7 -20.78 21.71 6.25
N LYS A 8 -20.93 21.56 7.57
CA LYS A 8 -19.84 21.73 8.54
C LYS A 8 -18.74 20.70 8.33
N LEU A 9 -19.09 19.42 8.21
CA LEU A 9 -18.14 18.31 8.04
C LEU A 9 -17.40 18.39 6.71
N SER A 10 -18.09 18.75 5.62
CA SER A 10 -17.50 18.86 4.29
C SER A 10 -16.76 20.17 4.02
N ASN A 11 -16.71 21.09 4.99
CA ASN A 11 -16.18 22.44 4.82
C ASN A 11 -16.82 23.17 3.62
N TYR A 12 -18.15 23.04 3.48
CA TYR A 12 -18.92 23.64 2.40
C TYR A 12 -19.03 25.16 2.59
N SER A 13 -18.97 25.93 1.49
CA SER A 13 -18.88 27.38 1.56
C SER A 13 -20.04 28.00 2.37
N PRO A 14 -19.77 28.89 3.34
CA PRO A 14 -20.80 29.62 4.08
C PRO A 14 -21.67 30.51 3.19
N GLU A 15 -21.15 30.93 2.02
CA GLU A 15 -21.80 31.84 1.08
C GLU A 15 -22.95 31.16 0.33
N THR A 16 -22.97 29.83 0.28
CA THR A 16 -24.05 29.04 -0.32
C THR A 16 -25.22 28.89 0.63
N ARG A 17 -25.93 30.01 0.87
CA ARG A 17 -27.23 30.03 1.58
C ARG A 17 -28.35 29.31 0.82
N ASN A 18 -28.16 29.02 -0.47
CA ASN A 18 -29.18 28.40 -1.31
C ASN A 18 -29.29 26.88 -1.05
N ILE A 19 -30.37 26.48 -0.39
CA ILE A 19 -30.71 25.08 -0.09
C ILE A 19 -30.86 24.25 -1.37
N ASN A 20 -31.44 24.81 -2.44
CA ASN A 20 -31.64 24.10 -3.69
C ASN A 20 -30.31 23.79 -4.38
N ARG A 21 -29.34 24.71 -4.33
CA ARG A 21 -27.99 24.44 -4.85
C ARG A 21 -27.33 23.30 -4.09
N PHE A 22 -27.39 23.33 -2.76
CA PHE A 22 -26.82 22.26 -1.94
C PHE A 22 -27.51 20.91 -2.20
N ALA A 23 -28.85 20.89 -2.30
CA ALA A 23 -29.59 19.68 -2.65
C ALA A 23 -29.23 19.14 -4.04
N ASN A 24 -28.99 20.01 -5.03
CA ASN A 24 -28.53 19.61 -6.35
C ASN A 24 -27.09 19.05 -6.32
N ASP A 25 -26.21 19.64 -5.53
CA ASP A 25 -24.85 19.13 -5.35
C ASP A 25 -24.86 17.75 -4.69
N LEU A 26 -25.73 17.54 -3.69
CA LEU A 26 -25.98 16.23 -3.09
C LEU A 26 -26.48 15.23 -4.14
N ASP A 27 -27.48 15.57 -4.94
CA ASP A 27 -28.00 14.70 -6.01
C ASP A 27 -26.92 14.30 -7.03
N ASN A 28 -26.06 15.25 -7.42
CA ASN A 28 -24.94 14.99 -8.31
C ASN A 28 -23.89 14.04 -7.70
N VAL A 29 -23.65 14.13 -6.38
CA VAL A 29 -22.79 13.18 -5.67
C VAL A 29 -23.43 11.78 -5.70
N TYR A 30 -24.73 11.66 -5.48
CA TYR A 30 -25.42 10.36 -5.51
C TYR A 30 -25.38 9.69 -6.87
N LYS A 31 -25.59 10.45 -7.95
CA LYS A 31 -25.44 9.91 -9.32
C LYS A 31 -24.09 9.25 -9.53
N LYS A 32 -23.02 9.79 -8.93
CA LYS A 32 -21.68 9.18 -8.97
C LYS A 32 -21.56 7.99 -8.02
N MET A 33 -22.15 8.06 -6.83
CA MET A 33 -22.14 6.96 -5.85
C MET A 33 -22.88 5.71 -6.34
N LEU A 34 -23.95 5.86 -7.12
CA LEU A 34 -24.67 4.73 -7.71
C LEU A 34 -23.82 3.92 -8.69
N ASN A 35 -22.84 4.55 -9.33
CA ASN A 35 -21.90 3.87 -10.22
C ASN A 35 -20.81 3.09 -9.46
N LEU A 36 -20.76 3.19 -8.13
CA LEU A 36 -19.82 2.43 -7.29
C LEU A 36 -20.30 0.98 -7.18
N THR A 37 -19.95 0.21 -8.21
CA THR A 37 -20.16 -1.23 -8.26
C THR A 37 -18.88 -1.95 -7.84
N ILE A 38 -19.05 -2.97 -7.00
CA ILE A 38 -17.99 -3.90 -6.62
C ILE A 38 -18.26 -5.20 -7.37
N ARG A 39 -17.23 -5.73 -8.04
CA ARG A 39 -17.26 -7.04 -8.68
C ARG A 39 -16.38 -7.98 -7.86
N TYR A 40 -16.93 -9.12 -7.49
CA TYR A 40 -16.21 -10.27 -6.98
C TYR A 40 -16.35 -11.39 -8.02
N GLU A 41 -15.26 -12.11 -8.26
CA GLU A 41 -15.20 -13.16 -9.27
C GLU A 41 -14.21 -14.22 -8.81
N ASP A 42 -14.69 -15.44 -8.71
CA ASP A 42 -13.90 -16.66 -8.57
C ASP A 42 -14.18 -17.60 -9.76
N ASP A 43 -13.71 -18.84 -9.68
CA ASP A 43 -13.80 -19.79 -10.80
C ASP A 43 -15.25 -20.24 -11.12
N ASP A 44 -16.19 -20.05 -10.20
CA ASP A 44 -17.58 -20.54 -10.32
C ASP A 44 -18.62 -19.39 -10.33
N VAL A 45 -18.37 -18.31 -9.58
CA VAL A 45 -19.34 -17.25 -9.30
C VAL A 45 -18.80 -15.87 -9.69
N ILE A 46 -19.63 -15.14 -10.44
CA ILE A 46 -19.47 -13.70 -10.66
C ILE A 46 -20.56 -12.97 -9.88
N GLU A 47 -20.14 -12.17 -8.89
CA GLU A 47 -21.03 -11.39 -8.06
C GLU A 47 -20.81 -9.89 -8.25
N ARG A 48 -21.91 -9.13 -8.27
CA ARG A 48 -21.87 -7.68 -8.37
C ARG A 48 -22.73 -7.06 -7.30
N PHE A 49 -22.18 -6.07 -6.62
CA PHE A 49 -22.88 -5.33 -5.58
C PHE A 49 -22.79 -3.83 -5.80
N VAL A 50 -23.80 -3.11 -5.30
CA VAL A 50 -23.79 -1.64 -5.18
C VAL A 50 -23.62 -1.29 -3.71
N LEU A 51 -22.75 -0.33 -3.41
CA LEU A 51 -22.44 0.07 -2.04
C LEU A 51 -23.65 0.69 -1.31
N PHE A 52 -24.37 1.57 -2.00
CA PHE A 52 -25.54 2.27 -1.49
C PHE A 52 -26.76 1.90 -2.34
N ASN A 53 -27.80 1.36 -1.70
CA ASN A 53 -29.01 0.89 -2.39
C ASN A 53 -30.20 1.85 -2.24
N HIS A 54 -30.12 2.84 -1.35
CA HIS A 54 -31.17 3.84 -1.18
C HIS A 54 -30.57 5.19 -0.78
N TYR A 55 -31.10 6.27 -1.38
CA TYR A 55 -30.81 7.64 -0.99
C TYR A 55 -32.09 8.48 -1.03
N ARG A 56 -32.27 9.37 -0.04
CA ARG A 56 -33.42 10.28 0.02
C ARG A 56 -33.00 11.64 0.56
N ILE A 57 -33.30 12.70 -0.19
CA ILE A 57 -32.99 14.09 0.17
C ILE A 57 -34.27 14.78 0.63
N HIS A 58 -34.39 15.02 1.93
CA HIS A 58 -35.52 15.75 2.52
C HIS A 58 -35.21 17.25 2.45
N LYS A 59 -35.72 17.93 1.41
CA LYS A 59 -35.44 19.36 1.18
C LYS A 59 -36.10 20.26 2.23
N GLN A 60 -37.30 19.92 2.68
CA GLN A 60 -38.05 20.67 3.68
C GLN A 60 -37.47 20.48 5.08
N GLU A 61 -37.28 19.23 5.49
CA GLU A 61 -36.74 18.86 6.81
C GLU A 61 -35.20 18.98 6.86
N GLN A 62 -34.55 19.26 5.74
CA GLN A 62 -33.12 19.50 5.58
C GLN A 62 -32.23 18.40 6.14
N TYR A 63 -32.57 17.15 5.81
CA TYR A 63 -31.70 16.02 6.11
C TYR A 63 -31.64 15.03 4.95
N LEU A 64 -30.69 14.12 5.10
CA LEU A 64 -30.34 13.11 4.14
C LEU A 64 -30.42 11.74 4.81
N GLU A 65 -31.08 10.81 4.11
CA GLU A 65 -31.10 9.38 4.42
C GLU A 65 -30.27 8.63 3.37
N ILE A 66 -29.39 7.74 3.82
CA ILE A 66 -28.64 6.82 2.96
C ILE A 66 -28.75 5.44 3.60
N SER A 67 -29.05 4.42 2.79
CA SER A 67 -28.94 3.02 3.20
C SER A 67 -27.77 2.34 2.50
N THR A 68 -27.01 1.56 3.27
CA THR A 68 -25.94 0.71 2.76
C THR A 68 -26.50 -0.68 2.48
N SER A 69 -25.97 -1.33 1.45
CA SER A 69 -26.34 -2.73 1.18
C SER A 69 -25.90 -3.62 2.36
N SER A 70 -26.78 -4.51 2.82
CA SER A 70 -26.49 -5.46 3.91
C SER A 70 -25.24 -6.29 3.62
N ASN A 71 -25.04 -6.66 2.36
CA ASN A 71 -23.93 -7.49 1.90
C ASN A 71 -22.57 -6.77 2.07
N LEU A 72 -22.56 -5.44 2.05
CA LEU A 72 -21.35 -4.61 2.15
C LEU A 72 -21.22 -3.91 3.50
N LYS A 73 -22.08 -4.25 4.48
CA LYS A 73 -22.01 -3.73 5.84
C LYS A 73 -20.61 -3.96 6.44
N HIS A 74 -19.98 -5.09 6.15
CA HIS A 74 -18.64 -5.42 6.62
C HIS A 74 -17.56 -4.48 6.03
N ILE A 75 -17.70 -4.00 4.80
CA ILE A 75 -16.73 -3.08 4.18
C ILE A 75 -16.69 -1.74 4.89
N LEU A 76 -17.84 -1.25 5.35
CA LEU A 76 -17.95 0.06 6.01
C LEU A 76 -17.81 -0.03 7.53
N ASN A 77 -18.35 -1.08 8.15
CA ASN A 77 -18.45 -1.18 9.60
C ASN A 77 -17.43 -2.14 10.23
N SER A 78 -16.89 -3.10 9.49
CA SER A 78 -15.83 -3.97 9.99
C SER A 78 -14.47 -3.34 9.68
N ILE A 79 -14.12 -2.31 10.45
CA ILE A 79 -12.82 -1.64 10.37
C ILE A 79 -11.73 -2.58 10.93
N THR A 80 -11.34 -3.58 10.14
CA THR A 80 -10.29 -4.56 10.46
C THR A 80 -8.90 -3.98 10.17
N ASN A 81 -7.86 -4.82 10.18
CA ASN A 81 -6.46 -4.39 10.03
C ASN A 81 -6.09 -3.80 8.66
N ASN A 82 -6.93 -3.94 7.64
CA ASN A 82 -6.61 -3.56 6.25
C ASN A 82 -7.12 -2.17 5.84
N PHE A 83 -7.35 -1.27 6.79
CA PHE A 83 -7.90 0.07 6.54
C PHE A 83 -6.90 1.18 6.87
N THR A 84 -6.86 2.20 6.01
CA THR A 84 -6.16 3.47 6.29
C THR A 84 -7.12 4.43 7.00
N LYS A 85 -6.77 4.83 8.23
CA LYS A 85 -7.53 5.81 9.03
C LYS A 85 -6.88 7.18 8.97
N PHE A 86 -7.68 8.21 8.75
CA PHE A 86 -7.28 9.62 8.82
C PHE A 86 -8.44 10.52 9.23
N GLU A 87 -8.12 11.72 9.68
CA GLU A 87 -9.14 12.69 10.08
C GLU A 87 -9.79 13.32 8.85
N LEU A 88 -11.12 13.42 8.87
CA LEU A 88 -11.87 14.06 7.79
C LEU A 88 -11.42 15.52 7.59
N LYS A 89 -11.10 16.23 8.68
CA LYS A 89 -10.66 17.62 8.67
C LYS A 89 -9.35 17.84 7.90
N GLU A 90 -8.43 16.88 7.93
CA GLU A 90 -7.20 16.93 7.13
C GLU A 90 -7.55 16.89 5.63
N MET A 91 -8.43 15.97 5.24
CA MET A 91 -8.84 15.79 3.84
C MET A 91 -9.65 16.97 3.28
N THR A 92 -10.60 17.52 4.05
CA THR A 92 -11.52 18.57 3.57
C THR A 92 -10.85 19.92 3.38
N ARG A 93 -9.67 20.13 3.97
CA ARG A 93 -8.83 21.31 3.74
C ARG A 93 -8.12 21.30 2.39
N LEU A 94 -7.87 20.11 1.84
CA LEU A 94 -7.23 19.95 0.54
C LEU A 94 -8.18 20.45 -0.57
N LYS A 95 -7.65 21.20 -1.53
CA LYS A 95 -8.42 21.76 -2.65
C LYS A 95 -8.23 20.91 -3.90
N SER A 96 -6.99 20.53 -4.19
CA SER A 96 -6.65 19.74 -5.36
C SER A 96 -7.13 18.29 -5.23
N THR A 97 -7.81 17.78 -6.27
CA THR A 97 -8.16 16.36 -6.38
C THR A 97 -6.92 15.46 -6.31
N TYR A 98 -5.82 15.88 -6.95
CA TYR A 98 -4.56 15.15 -6.88
C TYR A 98 -3.99 15.11 -5.47
N SER A 99 -4.08 16.22 -4.72
CA SER A 99 -3.63 16.27 -3.32
C SER A 99 -4.47 15.36 -2.43
N LYS A 100 -5.80 15.33 -2.61
CA LYS A 100 -6.69 14.39 -1.89
C LYS A 100 -6.35 12.93 -2.16
N ASN A 101 -6.20 12.56 -3.44
CA ASN A 101 -5.87 11.20 -3.83
C ASN A 101 -4.47 10.80 -3.31
N MET A 102 -3.50 11.71 -3.39
CA MET A 102 -2.16 11.46 -2.88
C MET A 102 -2.11 11.38 -1.35
N PHE A 103 -2.86 12.23 -0.63
CA PHE A 103 -2.99 12.17 0.82
C PHE A 103 -3.45 10.79 1.29
N ARG A 104 -4.50 10.24 0.66
CA ARG A 104 -4.99 8.88 0.97
C ARG A 104 -3.89 7.83 0.77
N LEU A 105 -3.16 7.94 -0.34
CA LEU A 105 -2.09 7.00 -0.67
C LEU A 105 -0.93 7.11 0.32
N LEU A 106 -0.40 8.31 0.60
CA LEU A 106 0.69 8.51 1.56
C LEU A 106 0.31 8.11 2.98
N LYS A 107 -0.94 8.34 3.39
CA LYS A 107 -1.39 7.98 4.74
C LYS A 107 -1.37 6.47 4.98
N GLN A 108 -1.52 5.65 3.93
CA GLN A 108 -1.32 4.19 4.05
C GLN A 108 0.12 3.85 4.47
N TYR A 109 1.09 4.68 4.07
CA TYR A 109 2.52 4.54 4.37
C TYR A 109 2.97 5.44 5.53
N LYS A 110 2.03 5.98 6.33
CA LYS A 110 2.34 6.96 7.37
C LYS A 110 3.39 6.50 8.38
N HIS A 111 3.48 5.19 8.64
CA HIS A 111 4.44 4.61 9.58
C HIS A 111 5.76 4.19 8.94
N THR A 112 5.81 4.01 7.63
CA THR A 112 7.07 3.73 6.92
C THR A 112 7.76 5.02 6.49
N GLY A 113 6.99 6.08 6.22
CA GLY A 113 7.51 7.35 5.71
C GLY A 113 8.03 7.23 4.27
N TYR A 114 7.72 6.14 3.58
CA TYR A 114 8.32 5.80 2.30
C TYR A 114 7.32 5.09 1.39
N LEU A 115 7.22 5.60 0.15
CA LEU A 115 6.44 5.01 -0.93
C LEU A 115 7.25 5.09 -2.22
N LYS A 116 7.43 3.94 -2.88
CA LYS A 116 7.96 3.85 -4.24
C LYS A 116 6.92 3.22 -5.14
N ILE A 117 6.58 3.89 -6.24
CA ILE A 117 5.52 3.48 -7.15
C ILE A 117 5.96 3.63 -8.60
N HIS A 118 5.56 2.69 -9.46
CA HIS A 118 5.82 2.78 -10.89
C HIS A 118 5.03 3.95 -11.49
N ILE A 119 5.60 4.64 -12.49
CA ILE A 119 4.98 5.84 -13.06
C ILE A 119 3.58 5.59 -13.62
N ASP A 120 3.35 4.42 -14.20
CA ASP A 120 2.05 4.08 -14.79
C ASP A 120 1.02 3.79 -13.70
N ASP A 121 1.40 3.10 -12.62
CA ASP A 121 0.53 2.90 -11.45
C ASP A 121 0.21 4.22 -10.75
N PHE A 122 1.18 5.12 -10.66
CA PHE A 122 0.98 6.45 -10.12
C PHE A 122 -0.04 7.25 -10.95
N LYS A 123 0.09 7.21 -12.28
CA LYS A 123 -0.88 7.83 -13.19
C LYS A 123 -2.28 7.26 -13.02
N ASN A 124 -2.39 5.94 -12.96
CA ASN A 124 -3.68 5.27 -12.79
C ASN A 124 -4.32 5.60 -11.43
N ARG A 125 -3.55 5.53 -10.32
CA ARG A 125 -4.09 5.79 -8.98
C ARG A 125 -4.54 7.23 -8.74
N LEU A 126 -3.95 8.18 -9.46
CA LEU A 126 -4.31 9.60 -9.37
C LEU A 126 -5.27 10.05 -10.49
N ASP A 127 -5.72 9.13 -11.35
CA ASP A 127 -6.54 9.43 -12.54
C ASP A 127 -5.92 10.51 -13.44
N ILE A 128 -4.60 10.45 -13.63
CA ILE A 128 -3.87 11.42 -14.46
C ILE A 128 -4.17 11.16 -15.94
N PRO A 129 -4.60 12.18 -16.71
CA PRO A 129 -4.86 12.03 -18.15
C PRO A 129 -3.65 11.48 -18.91
N LYS A 130 -3.88 10.54 -19.83
CA LYS A 130 -2.82 9.95 -20.66
C LYS A 130 -2.06 11.01 -21.49
N SER A 131 -2.71 12.13 -21.80
CA SER A 131 -2.13 13.26 -22.53
C SER A 131 -1.07 14.03 -21.73
N TYR A 132 -1.03 13.90 -20.39
CA TYR A 132 -0.08 14.64 -19.57
C TYR A 132 1.35 14.17 -19.80
N ARG A 133 2.19 15.11 -20.20
CA ARG A 133 3.63 14.94 -20.24
C ARG A 133 4.20 15.14 -18.83
N MET A 134 5.45 14.75 -18.62
CA MET A 134 6.10 14.94 -17.31
C MET A 134 6.14 16.39 -16.85
N THR A 135 6.23 17.35 -17.79
CA THR A 135 6.12 18.79 -17.50
C THR A 135 4.76 19.15 -16.90
N ASP A 136 3.68 18.59 -17.44
CA ASP A 136 2.32 18.81 -16.96
C ASP A 136 2.12 18.16 -15.60
N ILE A 137 2.65 16.96 -15.39
CA ILE A 137 2.65 16.29 -14.08
C ILE A 137 3.38 17.14 -13.04
N ASN A 138 4.55 17.70 -13.37
CA ASN A 138 5.27 18.57 -12.46
C ASN A 138 4.45 19.79 -12.05
N LYS A 139 3.82 20.44 -13.03
CA LYS A 139 3.07 21.68 -12.82
C LYS A 139 1.72 21.46 -12.13
N ASN A 140 0.96 20.48 -12.59
CA ASN A 140 -0.46 20.31 -12.25
C ASN A 140 -0.68 19.22 -11.19
N VAL A 141 0.27 18.32 -10.96
CA VAL A 141 0.14 17.21 -10.01
C VAL A 141 1.12 17.39 -8.84
N PHE A 142 2.43 17.42 -9.09
CA PHE A 142 3.41 17.47 -8.00
C PHE A 142 3.40 18.81 -7.27
N LYS A 143 3.33 19.94 -7.98
CA LYS A 143 3.30 21.26 -7.34
C LYS A 143 2.14 21.40 -6.33
N PRO A 144 0.87 21.11 -6.66
CA PRO A 144 -0.21 21.21 -5.67
C PRO A 144 -0.10 20.14 -4.56
N ILE A 145 0.43 18.95 -4.85
CA ILE A 145 0.69 17.92 -3.83
C ILE A 145 1.67 18.45 -2.79
N ILE A 146 2.82 18.99 -3.24
CA ILE A 146 3.84 19.52 -2.31
C ILE A 146 3.23 20.67 -1.50
N ILE A 147 2.62 21.66 -2.14
CA ILE A 147 2.10 22.85 -1.45
C ILE A 147 1.03 22.49 -0.41
N GLU A 148 0.07 21.64 -0.76
CA GLU A 148 -1.04 21.33 0.14
C GLU A 148 -0.66 20.30 1.21
N LEU A 149 0.18 19.32 0.88
CA LEU A 149 0.53 18.22 1.79
C LEU A 149 1.72 18.50 2.70
N ASP A 150 2.52 19.52 2.43
CA ASP A 150 3.67 19.91 3.28
C ASP A 150 3.24 20.21 4.73
N SER A 151 2.03 20.78 4.90
CA SER A 151 1.46 21.05 6.23
C SER A 151 1.01 19.81 7.01
N ILE A 152 0.95 18.65 6.36
CA ILE A 152 0.44 17.39 6.92
C ILE A 152 1.56 16.36 7.05
N PHE A 153 2.44 16.27 6.05
CA PHE A 153 3.57 15.35 6.02
C PHE A 153 4.88 16.13 6.09
N ASN A 154 5.52 16.09 7.25
CA ASN A 154 6.80 16.77 7.45
C ASN A 154 7.88 16.19 6.52
N ASN A 155 8.72 17.07 5.97
CA ASN A 155 9.82 16.73 5.06
C ASN A 155 9.38 15.91 3.84
N LEU A 156 8.20 16.20 3.29
CA LEU A 156 7.72 15.53 2.09
C LEU A 156 8.59 15.86 0.87
N THR A 157 9.28 14.86 0.35
CA THR A 157 10.11 14.98 -0.86
C THR A 157 9.65 14.01 -1.94
N ILE A 158 9.83 14.42 -3.20
CA ILE A 158 9.45 13.65 -4.38
C ILE A 158 10.67 13.46 -5.27
N ASN A 159 11.13 12.22 -5.38
CA ASN A 159 12.24 11.81 -6.21
C ASN A 159 11.76 11.10 -7.47
N LYS A 160 12.37 11.41 -8.62
CA LYS A 160 12.04 10.82 -9.92
C LYS A 160 13.18 9.92 -10.37
N ILE A 161 12.94 8.62 -10.38
CA ILE A 161 13.95 7.63 -10.72
C ILE A 161 13.79 7.29 -12.21
N LYS A 162 14.87 7.49 -12.96
CA LYS A 162 14.94 7.16 -14.39
C LYS A 162 15.16 5.66 -14.58
N ALA A 163 14.70 5.14 -15.71
CA ALA A 163 15.01 3.78 -16.11
C ALA A 163 16.53 3.58 -16.27
N LYS A 164 17.00 2.35 -16.05
CA LYS A 164 18.42 1.99 -16.22
C LYS A 164 18.95 2.33 -17.61
N LYS A 165 18.10 2.23 -18.64
CA LYS A 165 18.42 2.55 -20.03
C LYS A 165 17.46 3.64 -20.53
N GLY A 166 17.94 4.88 -20.56
CA GLY A 166 17.24 6.03 -21.13
C GLY A 166 16.94 7.15 -20.13
N ARG A 167 16.23 8.18 -20.62
CA ARG A 167 15.86 9.38 -19.82
C ARG A 167 14.42 9.32 -19.29
N LYS A 168 13.67 8.26 -19.61
CA LYS A 168 12.28 8.08 -19.18
C LYS A 168 12.27 7.84 -17.66
N ILE A 169 11.36 8.52 -16.96
CA ILE A 169 11.09 8.27 -15.55
C ILE A 169 10.25 6.99 -15.46
N GLU A 170 10.71 6.07 -14.64
CA GLU A 170 10.10 4.76 -14.45
C GLU A 170 9.44 4.65 -13.07
N TRP A 171 10.07 5.24 -12.05
CA TRP A 171 9.55 5.22 -10.68
C TRP A 171 9.47 6.61 -10.09
N ILE A 172 8.45 6.82 -9.26
CA ILE A 172 8.33 7.97 -8.37
C ILE A 172 8.50 7.48 -6.94
N GLU A 173 9.35 8.15 -6.20
CA GLU A 173 9.61 7.88 -4.79
C GLU A 173 9.18 9.09 -3.96
N PHE A 174 8.43 8.82 -2.90
CA PHE A 174 8.01 9.78 -1.91
C PHE A 174 8.65 9.41 -0.58
N THR A 175 9.25 10.40 0.08
CA THR A 175 9.77 10.24 1.44
C THR A 175 9.25 11.36 2.33
N PHE A 176 8.96 11.03 3.59
CA PHE A 176 8.44 11.96 4.59
C PHE A 176 8.65 11.37 5.99
N ASP A 177 8.54 12.18 7.03
CA ASP A 177 8.72 11.73 8.40
C ASP A 177 7.63 10.74 8.81
N ALA A 178 8.05 9.57 9.31
CA ALA A 178 7.11 8.56 9.77
C ALA A 178 6.38 8.99 11.06
N GLU A 179 5.06 8.82 11.07
CA GLU A 179 4.25 8.96 12.27
C GLU A 179 4.65 7.90 13.30
N LYS A 180 5.03 8.37 14.50
CA LYS A 180 5.29 7.49 15.63
C LYS A 180 4.04 6.66 15.89
N ARG A 181 4.17 5.34 15.89
CA ARG A 181 3.10 4.48 16.40
C ARG A 181 2.87 4.88 17.85
N ILE A 182 1.63 5.06 18.28
CA ILE A 182 1.33 5.11 19.71
C ILE A 182 1.42 3.65 20.16
N HIS A 183 2.58 3.26 20.69
CA HIS A 183 2.78 1.88 21.10
C HIS A 183 1.97 1.70 22.39
N ASN A 184 0.87 0.95 22.35
CA ASN A 184 0.57 0.12 23.50
C ASN A 184 1.70 -0.91 23.56
N LYS A 185 2.71 -0.63 24.40
CA LYS A 185 3.88 -1.43 24.81
C LYS A 185 4.42 -2.48 23.81
N ARG A 186 5.71 -2.28 23.48
CA ARG A 186 6.71 -3.24 22.92
C ARG A 186 6.81 -3.29 21.38
N GLN A 187 7.55 -2.35 20.82
CA GLN A 187 8.53 -2.66 19.78
C GLN A 187 9.86 -2.00 20.19
N PRO A 188 11.00 -2.70 20.14
CA PRO A 188 12.29 -2.09 20.40
C PRO A 188 12.59 -1.05 19.31
N GLN A 189 12.97 0.15 19.76
CA GLN A 189 13.35 1.28 18.91
C GLN A 189 14.49 0.84 17.97
N MET A 190 14.29 0.95 16.66
CA MET A 190 15.42 0.96 15.73
C MET A 190 16.14 2.29 15.89
N SER A 191 17.23 2.30 16.66
CA SER A 191 18.20 3.39 16.65
C SER A 191 18.66 3.64 15.21
N LYS A 192 18.70 4.90 14.79
CA LYS A 192 19.25 5.33 13.50
C LYS A 192 20.68 4.78 13.36
N ILE A 193 20.87 3.74 12.56
CA ILE A 193 22.20 3.29 12.15
C ILE A 193 22.45 3.92 10.79
N ASP A 194 23.13 5.06 10.83
CA ASP A 194 23.86 5.62 9.71
C ASP A 194 25.13 4.78 9.51
N LYS A 195 24.99 3.63 8.83
CA LYS A 195 26.13 2.85 8.31
C LYS A 195 25.74 2.24 6.97
N SER A 196 26.57 2.51 5.96
CA SER A 196 26.51 1.91 4.64
C SER A 196 26.31 0.40 4.73
N ARG A 197 25.22 -0.11 4.14
CA ARG A 197 24.99 -1.55 4.04
C ARG A 197 25.94 -2.13 3.01
N GLN A 198 27.15 -2.50 3.44
CA GLN A 198 28.02 -3.39 2.67
C GLN A 198 27.30 -4.74 2.58
N TYR A 199 27.04 -5.20 1.36
CA TYR A 199 26.28 -6.42 1.10
C TYR A 199 27.14 -7.63 1.49
N VAL A 200 26.99 -8.11 2.74
CA VAL A 200 27.62 -9.37 3.16
C VAL A 200 26.83 -10.51 2.53
N ARG A 201 27.48 -11.29 1.66
CA ARG A 201 26.94 -12.55 1.12
C ARG A 201 26.50 -13.41 2.29
N ARG A 202 25.20 -13.73 2.36
CA ARG A 202 24.64 -14.69 3.32
C ARG A 202 24.78 -16.08 2.74
N GLU A 203 26.00 -16.59 2.64
CA GLU A 203 26.21 -18.02 2.45
C GLU A 203 25.83 -18.71 3.78
N LYS A 204 24.87 -19.64 3.73
CA LYS A 204 24.38 -20.40 4.90
C LYS A 204 25.29 -21.60 5.20
N THR A 205 26.59 -21.44 5.03
CA THR A 205 27.54 -22.50 5.35
C THR A 205 27.65 -22.58 6.87
N PRO A 206 27.28 -23.71 7.49
CA PRO A 206 27.40 -23.86 8.93
C PRO A 206 28.86 -23.76 9.36
N LYS A 207 29.17 -23.02 10.44
CA LYS A 207 30.54 -22.81 10.93
C LYS A 207 31.34 -24.10 11.18
N TRP A 208 30.66 -25.19 11.54
CA TRP A 208 31.30 -26.50 11.73
C TRP A 208 31.95 -27.07 10.46
N LEU A 209 31.57 -26.57 9.28
CA LEU A 209 32.15 -26.97 8.01
C LEU A 209 33.52 -26.32 7.76
N GLU A 210 33.75 -25.10 8.27
CA GLU A 210 35.04 -24.41 8.17
C GLU A 210 36.04 -24.87 9.25
N GLU A 211 35.53 -25.30 10.40
CA GLU A 211 36.35 -25.73 11.55
C GLU A 211 36.85 -27.18 11.48
N ARG A 212 36.59 -27.92 10.39
CA ARG A 212 37.24 -29.23 10.15
C ARG A 212 38.68 -29.05 9.66
N SER A 213 39.53 -28.56 10.54
CA SER A 213 40.97 -28.83 10.46
C SER A 213 41.15 -30.34 10.67
N TYR A 214 41.72 -31.01 9.68
CA TYR A 214 42.04 -32.44 9.76
C TYR A 214 43.00 -32.69 10.91
N GLU A 215 42.53 -33.28 12.01
CA GLU A 215 43.39 -33.93 12.99
C GLU A 215 42.57 -34.88 13.88
N LYS A 216 42.23 -36.05 13.34
CA LYS A 216 42.10 -37.30 14.12
C LYS A 216 42.52 -38.45 13.21
N GLN A 217 43.65 -39.09 13.52
CA GLN A 217 43.92 -40.41 12.98
C GLN A 217 42.87 -41.38 13.57
N PRO A 218 42.16 -42.16 12.75
CA PRO A 218 41.27 -43.18 13.29
C PRO A 218 42.12 -44.30 13.89
N GLN A 219 41.84 -44.66 15.14
CA GLN A 219 42.17 -46.00 15.65
C GLN A 219 41.56 -47.02 14.69
N LYS A 220 42.43 -47.84 14.11
CA LYS A 220 42.08 -48.96 13.24
C LYS A 220 41.57 -50.13 14.08
N ASP A 221 40.29 -50.08 14.48
CA ASP A 221 39.54 -51.31 14.74
C ASP A 221 38.91 -51.73 13.42
N TYR A 222 39.58 -52.68 12.76
CA TYR A 222 39.08 -53.29 11.53
C TYR A 222 38.04 -54.35 11.89
N ASP A 223 36.81 -54.18 11.41
CA ASP A 223 35.81 -55.24 11.40
C ASP A 223 35.98 -56.06 10.10
N PRO A 224 36.45 -57.31 10.17
CA PRO A 224 36.69 -58.14 8.97
C PRO A 224 35.43 -58.36 8.13
N GLN A 225 34.24 -58.18 8.72
CA GLN A 225 32.97 -58.34 8.04
C GLN A 225 32.72 -57.20 7.03
N LEU A 226 33.11 -55.97 7.38
CA LEU A 226 32.91 -54.78 6.56
C LEU A 226 33.76 -54.79 5.28
N GLU A 227 34.96 -55.38 5.36
CA GLU A 227 35.89 -55.48 4.23
C GLU A 227 35.36 -56.50 3.19
N LYS A 228 34.75 -57.58 3.69
CA LYS A 228 34.09 -58.59 2.86
C LYS A 228 32.88 -58.01 2.13
N GLU A 229 32.04 -57.25 2.84
CA GLU A 229 30.90 -56.54 2.24
C GLU A 229 31.34 -55.52 1.19
N ARG A 230 32.48 -54.83 1.42
CA ARG A 230 33.06 -53.88 0.46
C ARG A 230 33.56 -54.60 -0.80
N GLU A 231 34.22 -55.74 -0.68
CA GLU A 231 34.69 -56.52 -1.82
C GLU A 231 33.53 -57.12 -2.64
N ASP A 232 32.51 -57.66 -1.96
CA ASP A 232 31.32 -58.20 -2.62
C ASP A 232 30.54 -57.11 -3.36
N PHE A 233 30.45 -55.90 -2.78
CA PHE A 233 29.85 -54.73 -3.43
C PHE A 233 30.62 -54.29 -4.68
N LEU A 234 31.96 -54.29 -4.63
CA LEU A 234 32.80 -53.95 -5.79
C LEU A 234 32.66 -54.98 -6.92
N LYS A 235 32.59 -56.28 -6.59
CA LYS A 235 32.31 -57.34 -7.56
C LYS A 235 30.92 -57.18 -8.19
N GLN A 236 29.92 -56.78 -7.40
CA GLN A 236 28.57 -56.47 -7.91
C GLN A 236 28.57 -55.29 -8.87
N LEU A 237 29.41 -54.28 -8.62
CA LEU A 237 29.59 -53.15 -9.52
C LEU A 237 30.23 -53.58 -10.83
N GLU A 238 31.24 -54.46 -10.82
CA GLU A 238 31.85 -54.96 -12.06
C GLU A 238 30.90 -55.84 -12.87
N LEU A 239 30.07 -56.67 -12.22
CA LEU A 239 29.08 -57.54 -12.89
C LEU A 239 27.89 -56.81 -13.51
N ASN A 240 27.58 -55.59 -13.05
CA ASN A 240 26.47 -54.78 -13.57
C ASN A 240 26.88 -53.86 -14.75
N TRP A 241 28.13 -53.95 -15.20
CA TRP A 241 28.68 -53.14 -16.30
C TRP A 241 29.24 -53.98 -17.48
N GLU A 242 28.94 -55.28 -17.53
CA GLU A 242 29.01 -56.15 -18.73
C GLU A 242 27.60 -56.59 -19.16
#